data_AF-A0A6M9PLZ4-F1
#
_entry.id   AF-A0A6M9PLZ4-F1
#
_cell.length_a   1.000
_cell.length_b   1.000
_cell.length_c   1.000
_cell.angle_alpha   90.00
_cell.angle_beta   90.00
_cell.angle_gamma   90.00
#
_symmetry.space_group_name_H-M   'P 1'
#
loop_
_entity.id
_entity.type
_entity.pdbx_description
1 polymer ?
#
loop_
_entity_poly.entity_id
_entity_poly.type
_entity_poly.pdbx_seq_one_letter_code
_entity_poly.pdbx_strand_id
1 'polypeptide(L)' 'MAPVFANDASRNKGIQERFAICDTNRDGKLTLDEAKGCMPRVYDHFTWIDSQGRGYVTVAQIQAMADR' A
#
# COMPACT_ATOMS: atom_id res chain seq x y z
N MET A 1 20.56 -16.30 -12.84
CA MET A 1 19.93 -15.54 -11.75
C MET A 1 19.37 -14.27 -12.37
N ALA A 2 18.10 -14.27 -12.79
CA ALA A 2 17.49 -13.11 -13.45
C ALA A 2 17.05 -12.09 -12.38
N PRO A 3 17.29 -10.78 -12.56
CA PRO A 3 16.81 -9.78 -11.63
C PRO A 3 15.30 -9.66 -11.81
N VAL A 4 14.54 -9.95 -10.75
CA VAL A 4 13.07 -9.86 -10.72
C VAL A 4 12.55 -8.41 -10.79
N PHE A 5 13.42 -7.41 -10.88
CA PHE A 5 13.08 -6.00 -10.69
C PHE A 5 12.41 -5.27 -11.86
N ALA A 6 12.18 -5.94 -13.00
CA ALA A 6 11.56 -5.30 -14.17
C ALA A 6 10.03 -5.18 -14.07
N ASN A 7 9.38 -5.96 -13.20
CA ASN A 7 7.92 -5.95 -13.03
C ASN A 7 7.43 -5.07 -11.85
N ASP A 8 8.33 -4.67 -10.96
CA ASP A 8 8.01 -3.86 -9.78
C ASP A 8 7.59 -2.43 -10.15
N ALA A 9 8.30 -1.79 -11.09
CA ALA A 9 8.07 -0.38 -11.43
C ALA A 9 6.67 -0.11 -12.00
N SER A 10 6.16 -1.02 -12.83
CA SER A 10 4.83 -0.90 -13.46
C SER A 10 3.70 -1.13 -12.44
N ARG A 11 3.87 -2.12 -11.55
CA ARG A 11 2.90 -2.41 -10.46
C ARG A 11 2.93 -1.33 -9.38
N ASN A 12 4.12 -0.82 -9.06
CA ASN A 12 4.35 0.29 -8.14
C ASN A 12 3.53 1.52 -8.55
N LYS A 13 3.52 1.90 -9.84
CA LYS A 13 2.76 3.06 -10.34
C LYS A 13 1.25 2.90 -10.14
N GLY A 14 0.69 1.75 -10.53
CA GLY A 14 -0.76 1.52 -10.36
C GLY A 14 -1.20 1.50 -8.90
N ILE A 15 -0.32 1.05 -7.99
CA ILE A 15 -0.58 1.11 -6.55
C ILE A 15 -0.42 2.53 -6.03
N GLN A 16 0.59 3.28 -6.46
CA GLN A 16 0.76 4.69 -6.09
C GLN A 16 -0.44 5.54 -6.50
N GLU A 17 -0.97 5.37 -7.71
CA GLU A 17 -2.16 6.10 -8.15
C GLU A 17 -3.38 5.75 -7.29
N ARG A 18 -3.65 4.45 -7.09
CA ARG A 18 -4.78 4.01 -6.26
C ARG A 18 -4.63 4.46 -4.82
N PHE A 19 -3.42 4.37 -4.29
CA PHE A 19 -3.07 4.86 -2.96
C PHE A 19 -3.27 6.37 -2.86
N ALA A 20 -2.81 7.15 -3.82
CA ALA A 20 -2.96 8.61 -3.82
C ALA A 20 -4.42 9.07 -3.96
N ILE A 21 -5.29 8.24 -4.55
CA ILE A 21 -6.74 8.46 -4.57
C ILE A 21 -7.34 8.23 -3.17
N CYS A 22 -6.81 7.28 -2.41
CA CYS A 22 -7.25 6.97 -1.06
C CYS A 22 -6.66 7.90 0.01
N ASP A 23 -5.42 8.31 -0.20
CA ASP A 23 -4.66 9.21 0.66
C ASP A 23 -5.22 10.63 0.50
N THR A 24 -6.19 10.95 1.37
CA THR A 24 -6.93 12.21 1.30
C THR A 24 -6.08 13.36 1.83
N ASN A 25 -5.19 13.08 2.79
CA ASN A 25 -4.29 14.05 3.36
C ASN A 25 -2.99 14.24 2.53
N ARG A 26 -2.72 13.34 1.57
CA ARG A 26 -1.54 13.33 0.69
C ARG A 26 -0.22 13.37 1.45
N ASP A 27 -0.16 12.69 2.59
CA ASP A 27 1.06 12.58 3.39
C ASP A 27 1.97 11.43 2.90
N GLY A 28 1.46 10.55 2.03
CA GLY A 28 2.20 9.38 1.53
C GLY A 28 2.06 8.15 2.45
N LYS A 29 1.09 8.19 3.38
CA LYS A 29 0.70 7.11 4.29
C LYS A 29 -0.82 7.00 4.31
N LEU A 30 -1.32 5.79 4.46
CA LEU A 30 -2.75 5.47 4.43
C LEU A 30 -3.12 4.88 5.77
N THR A 31 -3.99 5.58 6.48
CA THR A 31 -4.42 5.22 7.82
C THR A 31 -5.51 4.15 7.78
N LEU A 32 -5.79 3.53 8.92
CA LEU A 32 -6.83 2.50 9.03
C LEU A 32 -8.22 3.04 8.62
N ASP A 33 -8.48 4.34 8.87
CA ASP A 33 -9.71 5.01 8.48
C ASP A 33 -9.80 5.23 6.96
N GLU A 34 -8.71 5.69 6.33
CA GLU A 34 -8.61 5.83 4.87
C GLU A 34 -8.68 4.47 4.16
N ALA A 35 -8.07 3.44 4.72
CA ALA A 35 -8.07 2.08 4.18
C ALA A 35 -9.48 1.50 4.14
N LYS A 36 -10.28 1.77 5.17
CA LYS A 36 -11.65 1.27 5.31
C LYS A 36 -12.54 1.70 4.14
N GLY A 37 -12.41 2.93 3.65
CA GLY A 37 -13.24 3.47 2.57
C GLY A 37 -12.74 3.13 1.17
N CYS A 38 -11.42 2.98 1.01
CA CYS A 38 -10.82 2.98 -0.32
C CYS A 38 -10.20 1.64 -0.72
N MET A 39 -9.74 0.84 0.24
CA MET A 39 -9.11 -0.46 -0.02
C MET A 39 -9.53 -1.50 1.02
N PRO A 40 -10.65 -2.21 0.82
CA PRO A 40 -11.09 -3.25 1.74
C PRO A 40 -10.04 -4.36 1.92
N ARG A 41 -9.23 -4.67 0.89
CA ARG A 41 -8.10 -5.61 1.01
C ARG A 41 -6.98 -5.11 1.93
N VAL A 42 -6.64 -3.82 1.84
CA VAL A 42 -5.62 -3.22 2.71
C VAL A 42 -6.15 -3.09 4.13
N TYR A 43 -7.43 -2.76 4.30
CA TYR A 43 -8.08 -2.72 5.61
C TYR A 43 -8.09 -4.09 6.29
N ASP A 44 -8.50 -5.14 5.57
CA ASP A 44 -8.57 -6.51 6.09
C ASP A 44 -7.18 -7.05 6.48
N HIS A 45 -6.16 -6.73 5.69
CA HIS A 45 -4.76 -7.08 5.97
C HIS A 45 -3.98 -5.93 6.65
N PHE A 46 -4.65 -4.91 7.20
CA PHE A 46 -3.96 -3.70 7.64
C PHE A 46 -2.94 -3.99 8.72
N THR A 47 -3.33 -4.78 9.72
CA THR A 47 -2.45 -5.25 10.80
C THR A 47 -1.31 -6.13 10.31
N TRP A 48 -1.50 -6.82 9.17
CA TRP A 48 -0.45 -7.63 8.57
C TRP A 48 0.56 -6.77 7.82
N ILE A 49 0.08 -5.72 7.15
CA ILE A 49 0.89 -4.75 6.41
C ILE A 49 1.62 -3.81 7.38
N ASP A 50 0.92 -3.30 8.40
CA ASP A 50 1.43 -2.52 9.52
C ASP A 50 2.06 -3.41 10.60
N SER A 51 3.11 -4.15 10.21
CA SER A 51 3.91 -4.94 11.15
C SER A 51 4.60 -4.09 12.22
N GLN A 52 4.70 -2.77 12.00
CA GLN A 52 5.28 -1.83 12.95
C GLN A 52 4.27 -1.32 13.99
N GLY A 53 2.98 -1.58 13.83
CA GLY A 53 1.93 -1.13 14.75
C GLY A 53 1.85 0.40 14.86
N ARG A 54 2.11 1.11 13.77
CA ARG A 54 2.10 2.59 13.73
C ARG A 54 0.70 3.18 13.56
N GLY A 55 -0.28 2.38 13.16
CA GLY A 55 -1.63 2.84 12.85
C GLY A 55 -1.76 3.45 11.45
N TYR A 56 -0.75 3.28 10.59
CA TYR A 56 -0.75 3.66 9.18
C TYR A 56 0.15 2.73 8.36
N VAL A 57 -0.17 2.58 7.08
CA VAL A 57 0.64 1.82 6.13
C VAL A 57 1.16 2.74 5.03
N THR A 58 2.39 2.53 4.60
CA THR A 58 3.01 3.30 3.51
C THR A 58 2.80 2.61 2.17
N VAL A 59 2.99 3.37 1.09
CA VAL A 59 2.89 2.81 -0.27
C VAL A 59 3.82 1.62 -0.47
N ALA A 60 5.01 1.65 0.15
CA ALA A 60 5.99 0.57 0.09
C ALA A 60 5.47 -0.73 0.74
N GLN A 61 4.77 -0.64 1.87
CA GLN A 61 4.21 -1.81 2.54
C GLN A 61 3.04 -2.41 1.74
N ILE A 62 2.20 -1.57 1.12
CA ILE A 62 1.10 -2.02 0.27
C ILE A 62 1.64 -2.65 -1.03
N GLN A 63 2.70 -2.08 -1.59
CA GLN A 63 3.39 -2.67 -2.74
C GLN A 63 3.99 -4.03 -2.42
N ALA A 64 4.66 -4.16 -1.27
CA ALA A 64 5.18 -5.45 -0.81
C ALA A 64 4.08 -6.49 -0.60
N MET A 65 2.88 -6.08 -0.18
CA MET A 65 1.73 -6.97 -0.08
C MET A 65 1.17 -7.38 -1.46
N ALA A 66 1.13 -6.46 -2.42
CA ALA A 66 0.53 -6.70 -3.73
C ALA A 66 1.45 -7.42 -4.73
N ASP A 67 2.75 -7.46 -4.48
CA ASP A 67 3.69 -8.29 -5.24
C ASP A 67 3.64 -9.78 -4.82
N ARG A 68 3.11 -10.06 -3.63
CA ARG A 68 2.99 -11.40 -3.05
C ARG A 68 1.73 -12.13 -3.52
#